data_AF-A0A1M7BU66-F1
#
_entry.id   AF-A0A1M7BU66-F1
#
_cell.length_a   1.000
_cell.length_b   1.000
_cell.length_c   1.000
_cell.angle_alpha   90.00
_cell.angle_beta   90.00
_cell.angle_gamma   90.00
#
_symmetry.space_group_name_H-M   'P 1'
#
loop_
_entity.id
_entity.type
_entity.pdbx_description
1 polymer ?
#
loop_
_entity_poly.entity_id
_entity_poly.type
_entity_poly.pdbx_seq_one_letter_code
_entity_poly.pdbx_strand_id
1 'polypeptide(L)' 'MEFFNSAVDVLQTLVIALGAGLGIWGVINLLEGYGNDNPGANAHVS' A
#
# COMPACT_ATOMS: atom_id res chain seq x y z
N MET A 1 -1.64 -12.97 -32.71
CA MET A 1 -1.42 -13.01 -31.25
C MET A 1 -0.96 -11.68 -30.66
N GLU A 2 -0.49 -10.73 -31.47
CA GLU A 2 0.05 -9.43 -31.02
C GLU A 2 -0.93 -8.58 -30.19
N PHE A 3 -2.19 -8.48 -30.61
CA PHE A 3 -3.22 -7.73 -29.88
C PHE A 3 -3.39 -8.22 -28.43
N PHE A 4 -3.45 -9.54 -28.23
CA PHE A 4 -3.62 -10.13 -26.90
C PHE A 4 -2.40 -9.92 -26.01
N ASN A 5 -1.19 -9.97 -26.58
CA ASN A 5 0.04 -9.68 -25.83
C ASN A 5 0.06 -8.22 -25.36
N SER A 6 -0.30 -7.28 -26.24
CA SER A 6 -0.38 -5.85 -25.89
C SER A 6 -1.40 -5.59 -24.78
N ALA A 7 -2.56 -6.26 -24.83
CA ALA A 7 -3.57 -6.14 -23.78
C ALA A 7 -3.07 -6.67 -22.42
N VAL A 8 -2.32 -7.78 -22.43
CA VAL A 8 -1.72 -8.35 -21.21
C VAL A 8 -0.67 -7.42 -20.62
N ASP A 9 0.19 -6.81 -21.44
CA ASP A 9 1.22 -5.87 -20.98
C ASP A 9 0.61 -4.63 -20.30
N VAL A 10 -0.47 -4.09 -20.86
CA VAL A 10 -1.21 -2.97 -20.24
C VAL A 10 -1.82 -3.39 -18.91
N LEU A 11 -2.48 -4.55 -18.86
CA LEU A 11 -3.06 -5.06 -17.63
C LEU A 11 -2.00 -5.30 -16.54
N GLN A 12 -0.86 -5.88 -16.92
CA GLN A 12 0.26 -6.11 -16.01
C GLN A 12 0.79 -4.80 -15.44
N THR A 13 0.93 -3.78 -16.27
CA THR A 13 1.37 -2.45 -15.82
C THR A 13 0.40 -1.87 -14.77
N LEU A 14 -0.91 -1.97 -15.03
CA LEU A 14 -1.92 -1.48 -14.09
C LEU A 14 -1.91 -2.27 -12.78
N VAL A 15 -1.82 -3.60 -12.82
CA VAL A 15 -1.78 -4.45 -11.63
C VAL A 15 -0.55 -4.15 -10.77
N ILE A 16 0.62 -3.99 -11.39
CA ILE A 16 1.85 -3.64 -10.66
C ILE A 16 1.73 -2.25 -10.04
N ALA A 17 1.26 -1.26 -10.80
CA ALA A 17 1.13 0.11 -10.29
C ALA A 17 0.12 0.20 -9.12
N LEU A 18 -1.04 -0.44 -9.25
CA LEU A 18 -2.05 -0.48 -8.18
C LEU A 18 -1.58 -1.30 -6.98
N GLY A 19 -0.97 -2.46 -7.21
CA GLY A 19 -0.42 -3.31 -6.16
C GLY A 19 0.69 -2.63 -5.37
N ALA A 20 1.61 -1.94 -6.05
CA ALA A 20 2.65 -1.15 -5.40
C ALA A 20 2.07 0.03 -4.61
N GLY A 21 1.10 0.76 -5.19
CA GLY A 21 0.42 1.87 -4.52
C GLY A 21 -0.31 1.43 -3.25
N LEU A 22 -1.11 0.37 -3.33
CA LEU A 22 -1.83 -0.19 -2.19
C LEU A 22 -0.87 -0.80 -1.15
N GLY A 23 0.23 -1.41 -1.59
CA GLY A 23 1.26 -1.94 -0.70
C GLY A 23 1.91 -0.85 0.15
N ILE A 24 2.32 0.25 -0.49
CA ILE A 24 2.89 1.41 0.22
C ILE A 24 1.85 2.04 1.15
N TRP A 25 0.62 2.24 0.68
CA TRP A 25 -0.47 2.77 1.47
C TRP A 25 -0.74 1.92 2.72
N GLY A 26 -0.81 0.59 2.55
CA GLY A 26 -1.02 -0.34 3.66
C GLY A 26 0.11 -0.27 4.70
N VAL A 27 1.36 -0.19 4.26
CA VAL A 27 2.52 -0.04 5.17
C VAL A 27 2.43 1.26 5.96
N ILE A 28 2.10 2.38 5.31
CA ILE A 28 1.94 3.67 6.00
C ILE A 28 0.85 3.58 7.07
N ASN A 29 -0.33 3.06 6.73
CA ASN A 29 -1.44 2.93 7.68
C ASN A 29 -1.08 2.05 8.89
N LEU A 30 -0.31 0.97 8.68
CA LEU A 30 0.17 0.13 9.77
C LEU A 30 1.16 0.87 10.68
N LEU A 31 2.04 1.70 10.12
CA LEU A 31 3.00 2.49 10.90
C LEU A 31 2.32 3.65 11.64
N GLU A 32 1.33 4.30 11.03
CA GLU A 32 0.49 5.33 11.67
C GLU A 32 -0.30 4.74 12.85
N GLY A 33 -0.96 3.60 12.63
CA GLY A 33 -1.69 2.87 13.67
C GLY A 33 -0.76 2.38 14.79
N TYR A 34 0.43 1.88 14.47
CA TYR A 34 1.40 1.40 15.47
C TYR A 34 1.80 2.50 16.47
N GLY A 35 2.07 3.72 15.97
CA GLY A 35 2.40 4.85 16.84
C GLY A 35 1.23 5.28 17.73
N ASN A 36 0.02 5.32 17.17
CA ASN A 36 -1.20 5.71 17.87
C ASN A 36 -1.67 4.66 18.90
N ASP A 37 -1.48 3.38 18.63
CA ASP A 37 -1.91 2.28 19.51
C ASP A 37 -0.84 1.90 20.55
N ASN A 38 0.33 2.53 20.48
CA ASN A 38 1.41 2.34 21.45
C ASN A 38 1.09 3.06 22.79
N PRO A 39 0.93 2.34 23.91
CA PRO A 39 0.61 2.94 25.21
C PRO A 39 1.66 3.95 25.70
N GLY A 40 2.93 3.79 25.30
CA GLY A 40 4.01 4.72 25.62
C GLY A 40 3.95 6.05 24.85
N ALA A 41 3.29 6.09 23.69
CA ALA A 41 3.07 7.32 22.93
C ALA A 41 1.89 8.12 23.51
N ASN A 42 0.88 7.43 24.03
CA ASN A 42 -0.28 8.02 24.71
C ASN A 42 -0.05 8.27 26.21
N ALA A 43 1.16 8.04 26.73
CA ALA A 43 1.48 8.21 28.15
C ALA A 43 1.55 9.69 28.59
N HIS A 44 1.37 10.63 27.66
CA HIS A 44 1.32 12.06 27.95
C HIS A 44 -0.12 12.50 28.19
N VAL A 45 -0.63 12.31 29.42
CA VAL A 45 -1.20 13.34 30.31
C VAL A 45 -1.74 12.68 31.58
N SER A 46 -0.98 12.81 32.67
CA SER A 46 -1.54 13.03 34.01
C SER A 46 -1.39 14.51 34.34
#